data_AF-A0A7Z9BXY0-F1
#
_entry.id   AF-A0A7Z9BXY0-F1
#
_cell.length_a   1.000
_cell.length_b   1.000
_cell.length_c   1.000
_cell.angle_alpha   90.00
_cell.angle_beta   90.00
_cell.angle_gamma   90.00
#
_symmetry.space_group_name_H-M   'P 1'
#
loop_
_entity.id
_entity.type
_entity.pdbx_description
1 polymer ?
#
loop_
_entity_poly.entity_id
_entity_poly.type
_entity_poly.pdbx_seq_one_letter_code
_entity_poly.pdbx_strand_id
1 'polypeptide(L)'
;MAYVCQLGAGQSVYLENQGAQTVVTLISSGPGQQQQASSSFATGVWTSPPQVFQTPHGMVLKVTSEQGERMLQIQGSSVSFMGEIPLATDSEQLTVQEVTSLPVSPRIEPMKPMEPMKPMNLKMGDMEMSMNPMSMRMGNMELGTGSPAAAAKSFCSQCGTSVKPEDRFCSNCGHQL
;
A
#
# COMPACT_ATOMS: atom_id res chain seq x y z
N MET A 1 6.18 10.80 -18.71
CA MET A 1 5.05 10.71 -19.66
C MET A 1 4.35 9.38 -19.47
N ALA A 2 3.03 9.32 -19.50
CA ALA A 2 2.29 8.08 -19.24
C ALA A 2 1.17 7.84 -20.27
N TYR A 3 0.91 6.58 -20.57
CA TYR A 3 -0.10 6.13 -21.52
C TYR A 3 -0.84 4.93 -20.95
N VAL A 4 -2.10 4.76 -21.34
CA VAL A 4 -2.92 3.60 -21.03
C VAL A 4 -3.40 2.93 -22.32
N CYS A 5 -3.39 1.60 -22.32
CA CYS A 5 -3.93 0.76 -23.37
C CYS A 5 -4.97 -0.16 -22.74
N GLN A 6 -6.22 -0.09 -23.22
CA GLN A 6 -7.26 -1.02 -22.79
C GLN A 6 -7.22 -2.29 -23.63
N LEU A 7 -7.27 -3.44 -22.96
CA LEU A 7 -7.21 -4.77 -23.60
C LEU A 7 -8.58 -5.43 -23.77
N GLY A 8 -9.62 -4.84 -23.19
CA GLY A 8 -10.92 -5.49 -23.05
C GLY A 8 -10.99 -6.40 -21.81
N ALA A 9 -12.19 -6.91 -21.51
CA ALA A 9 -12.45 -7.83 -20.39
C ALA A 9 -11.99 -7.35 -18.98
N GLY A 10 -11.89 -6.04 -18.77
CA GLY A 10 -11.42 -5.47 -17.49
C GLY A 10 -9.90 -5.47 -17.33
N GLN A 11 -9.14 -5.67 -18.40
CA GLN A 11 -7.68 -5.56 -18.39
C GLN A 11 -7.21 -4.22 -18.96
N SER A 12 -6.24 -3.60 -18.32
CA SER A 12 -5.62 -2.35 -18.74
C SER A 12 -4.12 -2.39 -18.51
N VAL A 13 -3.36 -1.94 -19.51
CA VAL A 13 -1.92 -1.77 -19.41
C VAL A 13 -1.62 -0.29 -19.30
N TYR A 14 -0.88 0.07 -18.29
CA TYR A 14 -0.35 1.41 -18.16
C TYR A 14 1.15 1.40 -18.41
N LEU A 15 1.59 2.41 -19.12
CA LEU A 15 2.95 2.58 -19.59
C LEU A 15 3.42 3.93 -19.09
N GLU A 16 4.46 3.96 -18.28
CA GLU A 16 4.99 5.19 -17.74
C GLU A 16 6.49 5.27 -17.97
N ASN A 17 6.93 6.42 -18.49
CA ASN A 17 8.34 6.77 -18.53
C ASN A 17 8.70 7.63 -17.32
N GLN A 18 9.45 7.03 -16.39
CA GLN A 18 10.02 7.67 -15.21
C GLN A 18 11.53 7.91 -15.45
N GLY A 19 11.85 9.00 -16.14
CA GLY A 19 13.23 9.30 -16.53
C GLY A 19 13.76 8.29 -17.55
N ALA A 20 14.80 7.53 -17.20
CA ALA A 20 15.36 6.50 -18.09
C ALA A 20 14.69 5.12 -17.95
N GLN A 21 13.66 4.99 -17.09
CA GLN A 21 12.96 3.72 -16.87
C GLN A 21 11.55 3.74 -17.46
N THR A 22 11.21 2.69 -18.18
CA THR A 22 9.83 2.34 -18.56
C THR A 22 9.24 1.44 -17.49
N VAL A 23 8.16 1.89 -16.87
CA VAL A 23 7.35 1.12 -15.94
C VAL A 23 6.08 0.67 -16.68
N VAL A 24 5.86 -0.64 -16.70
CA VAL A 24 4.67 -1.28 -17.27
C VAL A 24 3.83 -1.81 -16.12
N THR A 25 2.64 -1.26 -15.92
CA THR A 25 1.68 -1.71 -14.92
C THR A 25 0.50 -2.38 -15.58
N LEU A 26 0.30 -3.66 -15.29
CA LEU A 26 -0.82 -4.47 -15.75
C LEU A 26 -1.87 -4.51 -14.65
N ILE A 27 -3.08 -4.07 -14.96
CA ILE A 27 -4.23 -4.13 -14.07
C ILE A 27 -5.27 -5.06 -14.69
N SER A 28 -5.73 -6.03 -13.92
CA SER A 28 -6.83 -6.92 -14.28
C SER A 28 -7.91 -6.80 -13.20
N SER A 29 -9.12 -6.38 -13.59
CA SER A 29 -10.28 -6.29 -12.71
C SER A 29 -11.28 -7.39 -13.04
N GLY A 30 -11.57 -8.26 -12.07
CA GLY A 30 -12.64 -9.25 -12.13
C GLY A 30 -13.63 -9.07 -10.97
N PRO A 31 -14.76 -9.81 -10.96
CA PRO A 31 -15.75 -9.72 -9.89
C PRO A 31 -15.11 -9.96 -8.51
N GLY A 32 -15.05 -8.91 -7.69
CA GLY A 32 -14.53 -8.97 -6.32
C GLY A 32 -13.00 -8.99 -6.17
N GLN A 33 -12.21 -8.94 -7.25
CA GLN A 33 -10.74 -8.90 -7.16
C GLN A 33 -10.12 -8.00 -8.25
N GLN A 34 -9.23 -7.10 -7.82
CA GLN A 34 -8.35 -6.33 -8.70
C GLN A 34 -6.92 -6.79 -8.46
N GLN A 35 -6.28 -7.31 -9.50
CA GLN A 35 -4.88 -7.71 -9.47
C GLN A 35 -4.04 -6.69 -10.25
N GLN A 36 -2.90 -6.31 -9.67
CA GLN A 36 -1.95 -5.38 -10.26
C GLN A 36 -0.56 -6.00 -10.24
N ALA A 37 0.12 -5.96 -11.38
CA ALA A 37 1.53 -6.33 -11.53
C ALA A 37 2.27 -5.17 -12.19
N SER A 38 3.46 -4.83 -11.70
CA SER A 38 4.28 -3.74 -12.25
C SER A 38 5.70 -4.21 -12.49
N SER A 39 6.24 -3.89 -13.66
CA SER A 39 7.60 -4.25 -14.08
C SER A 39 8.31 -3.01 -14.61
N SER A 40 9.60 -2.85 -14.28
CA SER A 40 10.40 -1.70 -14.69
C SER A 40 11.61 -2.11 -15.54
N PHE A 41 11.87 -1.36 -16.60
CA PHE A 41 12.91 -1.65 -17.59
C PHE A 41 13.68 -0.40 -17.95
N ALA A 42 15.02 -0.47 -17.97
CA ALA A 42 15.87 0.65 -18.33
C ALA A 42 15.90 0.89 -19.86
N THR A 43 14.85 1.48 -20.41
CA THR A 43 14.71 1.72 -21.86
C THR A 43 15.31 3.05 -22.34
N GLY A 44 15.60 3.98 -21.44
CA GLY A 44 15.94 5.37 -21.77
C GLY A 44 14.72 6.30 -21.81
N VAL A 45 14.97 7.61 -21.98
CA VAL A 45 13.92 8.62 -22.10
C VAL A 45 13.20 8.45 -23.45
N TRP A 46 11.87 8.41 -23.43
CA TRP A 46 11.08 8.28 -24.65
C TRP A 46 11.14 9.56 -25.49
N THR A 47 11.34 9.38 -26.79
CA THR A 47 11.38 10.46 -27.78
C THR A 47 10.09 10.52 -28.61
N SER A 48 9.30 9.45 -28.60
CA SER A 48 8.00 9.33 -29.25
C SER A 48 7.01 8.55 -28.37
N PRO A 49 5.69 8.70 -28.58
CA PRO A 49 4.69 7.90 -27.89
C PRO A 49 4.91 6.39 -28.10
N PRO A 50 4.72 5.55 -27.07
CA PRO A 50 4.86 4.11 -27.20
C PRO A 50 3.76 3.54 -28.12
N GLN A 51 4.09 2.49 -28.86
CA GLN A 51 3.15 1.78 -29.70
C GLN A 51 2.89 0.39 -29.12
N VAL A 52 1.63 -0.01 -29.02
CA VAL A 52 1.25 -1.33 -28.52
C VAL A 52 0.61 -2.12 -29.65
N PHE A 53 1.07 -3.35 -29.83
CA PHE A 53 0.57 -4.27 -30.85
C PHE A 53 0.03 -5.52 -30.17
N GLN A 54 -1.18 -5.92 -30.55
CA GLN A 54 -1.74 -7.21 -30.16
C GLN A 54 -1.26 -8.29 -31.14
N THR A 55 -0.88 -9.45 -30.62
CA THR A 55 -0.41 -10.61 -31.38
C THR A 55 -1.11 -11.87 -30.87
N PRO A 56 -1.08 -12.98 -31.64
CA PRO A 56 -1.66 -14.25 -31.17
C PRO A 56 -1.02 -14.80 -29.88
N HIS A 57 0.21 -14.39 -29.57
CA HIS A 57 0.96 -14.86 -28.40
C HIS A 57 0.95 -13.89 -27.22
N GLY A 58 0.24 -12.76 -27.30
CA GLY A 58 0.22 -11.72 -26.27
C GLY A 58 0.31 -10.32 -26.87
N MET A 59 0.93 -9.38 -26.15
CA MET A 59 1.16 -8.02 -26.67
C MET A 59 2.64 -7.74 -26.86
N VAL A 60 2.93 -6.81 -27.76
CA VAL A 60 4.25 -6.25 -27.97
C VAL A 60 4.16 -4.74 -27.79
N LEU A 61 4.96 -4.23 -26.86
CA LEU A 61 5.16 -2.82 -26.62
C LEU A 61 6.43 -2.39 -27.33
N LYS A 62 6.32 -1.46 -28.26
CA LYS A 62 7.44 -0.78 -28.92
C LYS A 62 7.64 0.59 -28.28
N VAL A 63 8.84 0.80 -27.76
CA VAL A 63 9.29 2.05 -27.15
C VAL A 63 10.39 2.65 -28.01
N THR A 64 10.20 3.90 -28.44
CA THR A 64 11.24 4.67 -29.12
C THR A 64 11.85 5.66 -28.14
N SER A 65 13.14 5.50 -27.89
CA SER A 65 13.89 6.28 -26.89
C SER A 65 15.14 6.90 -27.50
N GLU A 66 15.84 7.73 -26.72
CA GLU A 66 17.18 8.23 -27.08
C GLU A 66 18.20 7.10 -27.33
N GLN A 67 18.01 5.92 -26.73
CA GLN A 67 18.88 4.75 -26.89
C GLN A 67 18.51 3.89 -28.11
N GLY A 68 17.53 4.32 -28.90
CA GLY A 68 16.97 3.57 -30.01
C GLY A 68 15.62 2.93 -29.71
N GLU A 69 15.19 2.03 -30.59
CA GLU A 69 13.93 1.31 -30.47
C GLU A 69 14.12 0.06 -29.61
N ARG A 70 13.27 -0.10 -28.60
CA ARG A 70 13.28 -1.24 -27.67
C ARG A 70 11.90 -1.88 -27.69
N MET A 71 11.85 -3.20 -27.72
CA MET A 71 10.61 -3.95 -27.73
C MET A 71 10.48 -4.77 -26.45
N LEU A 72 9.28 -4.78 -25.90
CA LEU A 72 8.92 -5.49 -24.69
C LEU A 72 7.73 -6.39 -25.04
N GLN A 73 7.87 -7.69 -24.80
CA GLN A 73 6.76 -8.62 -24.94
C GLN A 73 6.04 -8.75 -23.60
N ILE A 74 4.72 -8.68 -23.64
CA ILE A 74 3.86 -8.81 -22.47
C ILE A 74 2.97 -10.04 -22.69
N GLN A 75 3.12 -11.03 -21.82
CA GLN A 75 2.30 -12.26 -21.80
C GLN A 75 1.70 -12.47 -20.42
N GLY A 76 0.37 -12.38 -20.32
CA GLY A 76 -0.31 -12.42 -19.03
C GLY A 76 0.13 -11.28 -18.11
N SER A 77 0.75 -11.62 -16.98
CA SER A 77 1.34 -10.66 -16.02
C SER A 77 2.85 -10.46 -16.19
N SER A 78 3.49 -11.19 -17.09
CA SER A 78 4.94 -11.16 -17.30
C SER A 78 5.32 -10.23 -18.43
N VAL A 79 6.44 -9.50 -18.25
CA VAL A 79 7.00 -8.59 -19.25
C VAL A 79 8.48 -8.92 -19.45
N SER A 80 8.91 -9.05 -20.70
CA SER A 80 10.28 -9.42 -21.06
C SER A 80 10.79 -8.57 -22.24
N PHE A 81 12.09 -8.31 -22.30
CA PHE A 81 12.70 -7.70 -23.49
C PHE A 81 12.63 -8.66 -24.68
N MET A 82 12.29 -8.12 -25.84
CA MET A 82 12.30 -8.83 -27.11
C MET A 82 13.26 -8.12 -28.07
N GLY A 83 14.13 -8.88 -28.74
CA GLY A 83 15.18 -8.33 -29.59
C GLY A 83 14.71 -7.90 -30.99
N GLU A 84 13.72 -8.59 -31.54
CA GLU A 84 13.16 -8.31 -32.88
C GLU A 84 11.63 -8.44 -32.85
N ILE A 85 10.95 -7.59 -33.63
CA ILE A 85 9.51 -7.75 -33.89
C ILE A 85 9.40 -8.98 -34.79
N PRO A 86 8.72 -10.08 -34.39
CA PRO A 86 8.20 -10.96 -35.41
C PRO A 86 7.25 -10.09 -36.23
N LEU A 87 7.55 -9.86 -37.51
CA LEU A 87 6.56 -9.36 -38.47
C LEU A 87 5.45 -10.43 -38.52
N ALA A 88 4.63 -10.46 -37.47
CA ALA A 88 3.43 -11.23 -37.41
C ALA A 88 2.50 -10.49 -38.37
N THR A 89 2.24 -11.13 -39.50
CA THR A 89 1.30 -10.72 -40.54
C THR A 89 -0.11 -10.40 -39.99
N ASP A 90 -0.36 -10.78 -38.72
CA ASP A 90 -1.62 -10.61 -37.97
C ASP A 90 -1.39 -9.80 -36.67
N SER A 91 -0.71 -8.65 -36.77
CA SER A 91 -0.53 -7.73 -35.63
C SER A 91 -1.46 -6.52 -35.76
N GLU A 92 -2.36 -6.35 -34.79
CA GLU A 92 -3.26 -5.20 -34.74
C GLU A 92 -2.68 -4.16 -33.77
N GLN A 93 -2.55 -2.91 -34.24
CA GLN A 93 -2.08 -1.82 -33.38
C GLN A 93 -3.21 -1.38 -32.46
N LEU A 94 -3.00 -1.50 -31.15
CA LEU A 94 -3.94 -1.03 -30.15
C LEU A 94 -3.83 0.48 -29.97
N THR A 95 -4.98 1.10 -29.67
CA THR A 95 -5.03 2.53 -29.37
C THR A 95 -4.49 2.79 -27.97
N VAL A 96 -3.42 3.59 -27.89
CA VAL A 96 -2.88 4.13 -26.63
C VAL A 96 -3.46 5.51 -26.37
N GLN A 97 -3.89 5.77 -25.14
CA GLN A 97 -4.37 7.07 -24.68
C GLN A 97 -3.34 7.67 -23.73
N GLU A 98 -2.94 8.92 -23.94
CA GLU A 98 -2.06 9.63 -23.02
C GLU A 98 -2.80 9.93 -21.71
N VAL A 99 -2.18 9.63 -20.58
CA VAL A 99 -2.72 9.89 -19.25
C VAL A 99 -1.70 10.66 -18.43
N THR A 100 -2.19 11.54 -17.57
CA THR A 100 -1.31 12.41 -16.75
C THR A 100 -0.66 11.65 -15.59
N SER A 101 -1.24 10.51 -15.17
CA SER A 101 -0.72 9.64 -14.10
C SER A 101 -1.46 8.30 -14.04
N LEU A 102 -0.79 7.26 -13.51
CA LEU A 102 -1.41 5.99 -13.14
C LEU A 102 -2.56 6.21 -12.12
N PRO A 103 -3.63 5.40 -12.13
CA PRO A 103 -4.52 5.32 -10.96
C PRO A 103 -3.69 4.72 -9.83
N VAL A 104 -3.20 5.61 -8.96
CA VAL A 104 -2.59 5.23 -7.69
C VAL A 104 -3.66 4.46 -6.93
N SER A 105 -3.51 3.13 -6.81
CA SER A 105 -4.20 2.38 -5.76
C SER A 105 -3.93 3.16 -4.47
N PRO A 106 -4.95 3.51 -3.66
CA PRO A 106 -4.77 4.39 -2.52
C PRO A 106 -3.70 3.78 -1.61
N ARG A 107 -2.48 4.28 -1.75
CA ARG A 107 -1.41 4.02 -0.81
C ARG A 107 -1.94 4.69 0.43
N ILE A 108 -2.25 3.90 1.45
CA ILE A 108 -2.47 4.46 2.78
C ILE A 108 -1.15 5.18 3.08
N GLU A 109 -1.13 6.49 2.85
CA GLU A 109 -0.04 7.33 3.28
C GLU A 109 0.10 7.04 4.78
N PRO A 110 1.30 6.68 5.28
CA PRO A 110 1.48 6.50 6.71
C PRO A 110 0.94 7.77 7.36
N MET A 111 -0.14 7.61 8.13
CA MET A 111 -0.87 8.73 8.69
C MET A 111 0.15 9.65 9.34
N LYS A 112 0.25 10.89 8.84
CA LYS A 112 1.09 11.89 9.47
C LYS A 112 0.73 11.89 10.96
N PRO A 113 1.71 11.83 11.87
CA PRO A 113 1.44 11.97 13.30
C PRO A 113 0.55 13.18 13.47
N MET A 114 -0.65 12.99 14.03
CA MET A 114 -1.58 14.10 14.24
C MET A 114 -0.84 15.19 14.98
N GLU A 115 -0.78 16.38 14.39
CA GLU A 115 -0.32 17.57 15.09
C GLU A 115 -1.15 17.69 16.37
N PRO A 116 -0.53 17.97 17.54
CA PRO A 116 -1.25 18.04 18.79
C PRO A 116 -2.40 19.02 18.65
N MET A 117 -3.63 18.51 18.81
CA MET A 117 -4.83 19.33 18.69
C MET A 117 -4.69 20.52 19.63
N LYS A 118 -4.81 21.72 19.07
CA LYS A 118 -4.94 22.94 19.88
C LYS A 118 -6.13 22.74 20.82
N PRO A 119 -6.00 23.01 22.12
CA PRO A 119 -7.08 22.78 23.06
C PRO A 119 -8.31 23.59 22.62
N MET A 120 -9.39 22.87 22.31
CA MET A 120 -10.70 23.46 22.16
C MET A 120 -11.13 23.96 23.54
N ASN A 121 -11.23 25.28 23.71
CA ASN A 121 -11.91 25.87 24.87
C ASN A 121 -13.41 25.61 24.74
N LEU A 122 -13.84 24.42 25.14
CA LEU A 122 -15.23 24.12 25.43
C LEU A 122 -15.64 24.90 26.68
N LYS A 123 -16.30 26.05 26.51
CA LYS A 123 -17.02 26.72 27.60
C LYS A 123 -18.31 25.94 27.88
N MET A 124 -18.24 24.98 28.79
CA MET A 124 -19.41 24.40 29.45
C MET A 124 -19.54 25.02 30.85
N GLY A 125 -20.18 26.19 30.95
CA GLY A 125 -20.62 26.77 32.24
C GLY A 125 -19.52 26.93 33.31
N ASP A 126 -19.96 27.04 34.57
CA ASP A 126 -19.19 27.44 35.77
C ASP A 126 -18.14 26.39 36.22
N MET A 127 -17.23 26.01 35.33
CA MET A 127 -16.15 25.06 35.63
C MET A 127 -14.79 25.72 35.46
N GLU A 128 -14.27 26.23 36.57
CA GLU A 128 -12.94 26.84 36.66
C GLU A 128 -11.88 25.74 36.90
N MET A 129 -10.87 25.65 36.02
CA MET A 129 -9.66 24.85 36.24
C MET A 129 -8.44 25.78 36.26
N SER A 130 -7.83 25.96 37.42
CA SER A 130 -6.54 26.65 37.58
C SER A 130 -5.38 25.66 37.59
N MET A 131 -4.35 25.93 36.78
CA MET A 131 -3.13 25.12 36.69
C MET A 131 -2.09 25.55 37.74
N ASN A 132 -2.04 24.84 38.88
CA ASN A 132 -0.91 24.61 39.81
C ASN A 132 -1.44 24.17 41.20
N PRO A 133 -0.88 23.14 41.86
CA PRO A 133 -0.72 21.75 41.45
C PRO A 133 -2.07 20.98 41.45
N MET A 134 -2.11 19.91 40.65
CA MET A 134 -3.33 19.20 40.24
C MET A 134 -4.10 18.56 41.41
N SER A 135 -5.16 19.25 41.88
CA SER A 135 -6.15 18.73 42.84
C SER A 135 -7.46 18.44 42.10
N MET A 136 -7.72 17.18 41.77
CA MET A 136 -9.04 16.74 41.29
C MET A 136 -9.95 16.47 42.49
N ARG A 137 -10.97 17.30 42.69
CA ARG A 137 -12.08 17.06 43.63
C ARG A 137 -13.33 16.70 42.84
N MET A 138 -13.65 15.41 42.78
CA MET A 138 -14.98 14.92 42.41
C MET A 138 -15.72 14.65 43.72
N GLY A 139 -16.91 15.22 43.92
CA GLY A 139 -17.71 14.96 45.11
C GLY A 139 -17.98 13.46 45.36
N ASN A 140 -18.23 13.15 46.64
CA ASN A 140 -18.61 11.89 47.33
C ASN A 140 -18.06 10.51 46.89
N MET A 141 -17.14 10.38 45.95
CA MET A 141 -16.39 9.13 45.76
C MET A 141 -15.04 9.21 46.49
N GLU A 142 -15.10 8.82 47.75
CA GLU A 142 -13.95 8.62 48.62
C GLU A 142 -13.22 7.32 48.20
N LEU A 143 -12.31 7.40 47.21
CA LEU A 143 -11.28 6.36 47.07
C LEU A 143 -10.18 6.63 48.11
N GLY A 144 -10.43 6.16 49.32
CA GLY A 144 -9.44 6.07 50.38
C GLY A 144 -8.25 5.22 49.93
N THR A 145 -7.06 5.80 49.99
CA THR A 145 -5.80 5.06 49.99
C THR A 145 -5.69 4.30 51.30
N GLY A 146 -6.11 3.04 51.26
CA GLY A 146 -6.05 2.14 52.40
C GLY A 146 -5.63 0.74 51.96
N SER A 147 -4.30 0.53 51.90
CA SER A 147 -3.62 -0.75 52.16
C SER A 147 -3.93 -1.99 51.28
N PRO A 148 -2.98 -2.94 51.18
CA PRO A 148 -2.77 -3.75 49.99
C PRO A 148 -3.50 -5.09 50.06
N ALA A 149 -4.51 -5.30 49.23
CA ALA A 149 -5.11 -6.64 49.02
C ALA A 149 -6.02 -6.64 47.80
N ALA A 150 -5.45 -6.67 46.59
CA ALA A 150 -6.20 -7.07 45.40
C ALA A 150 -5.25 -7.85 44.50
N ALA A 151 -5.39 -9.18 44.56
CA ALA A 151 -4.60 -10.15 43.84
C ALA A 151 -4.48 -9.76 42.35
N ALA A 152 -3.30 -9.24 41.99
CA ALA A 152 -2.91 -9.09 40.60
C ALA A 152 -2.88 -10.49 39.99
N LYS A 153 -3.91 -10.80 39.18
CA LYS A 153 -3.90 -12.01 38.35
C LYS A 153 -2.78 -11.81 37.33
N SER A 154 -1.67 -12.51 37.52
CA SER A 154 -0.55 -12.51 36.59
C SER A 154 -0.92 -13.35 35.35
N PHE A 155 -0.35 -13.01 34.20
CA PHE A 155 -0.55 -13.75 32.95
C PHE A 155 0.83 -14.19 32.42
N CYS A 156 0.91 -15.38 31.85
CA CYS A 156 2.14 -15.88 31.24
C CYS A 156 2.50 -15.02 30.01
N SER A 157 3.71 -14.51 29.97
CA SER A 157 4.24 -13.71 28.86
C SER A 157 4.40 -14.49 27.55
N GLN A 158 4.48 -15.82 27.61
CA GLN A 158 4.67 -16.68 26.44
C GLN A 158 3.37 -17.18 25.81
N CYS A 159 2.33 -17.45 26.60
CA CYS A 159 1.10 -18.06 26.09
C CYS A 159 -0.19 -17.36 26.54
N GLY A 160 -0.10 -16.29 27.34
CA GLY A 160 -1.23 -15.48 27.78
C GLY A 160 -2.15 -16.17 28.81
N THR A 161 -1.83 -17.37 29.28
CA THR A 161 -2.63 -18.08 30.28
C THR A 161 -2.55 -17.39 31.63
N SER A 162 -3.67 -17.28 32.36
CA SER A 162 -3.67 -16.79 33.74
C SER A 162 -2.85 -17.70 34.64
N VAL A 163 -1.93 -17.10 35.39
CA VAL A 163 -1.03 -17.79 36.32
C VAL A 163 -1.17 -17.15 37.70
N LYS A 164 -1.01 -17.96 38.74
CA LYS A 164 -1.02 -17.42 40.10
C LYS A 164 0.33 -16.76 40.37
N PRO A 165 0.38 -15.71 41.22
CA PRO A 165 1.65 -15.08 41.60
C PRO A 165 2.59 -16.03 42.36
N GLU A 166 2.10 -17.19 42.79
CA GLU A 166 2.84 -18.25 43.47
C GLU A 166 3.47 -19.26 42.48
N ASP A 167 3.02 -19.28 41.22
CA ASP A 167 3.48 -20.23 40.21
C ASP A 167 4.87 -19.83 39.71
N ARG A 168 5.82 -20.78 39.75
CA ARG A 168 7.17 -20.59 39.16
C ARG A 168 7.22 -20.95 37.68
N PHE A 169 6.26 -21.76 37.22
CA PHE A 169 6.16 -22.23 35.85
C PHE A 169 4.71 -22.19 35.40
N CYS A 170 4.47 -21.80 34.15
CA CYS A 170 3.15 -21.82 33.54
C CYS A 170 2.69 -23.27 33.33
N SER A 171 1.54 -23.64 33.90
CA SER A 171 0.97 -24.99 33.73
C SER A 171 0.57 -25.33 32.29
N ASN A 172 0.44 -24.33 31.41
CA ASN A 172 0.04 -24.54 30.02
C ASN A 172 1.22 -24.70 29.05
N CYS A 173 2.35 -24.00 29.27
CA CYS A 173 3.48 -24.02 28.34
C CYS A 173 4.83 -24.40 28.97
N GLY A 174 4.90 -24.58 30.29
CA GLY A 174 6.13 -24.92 31.02
C GLY A 174 7.13 -23.76 31.14
N HIS A 175 6.79 -22.55 30.67
CA HIS A 175 7.68 -21.39 30.77
C HIS A 175 7.80 -20.90 32.22
N GLN A 176 9.01 -20.49 32.61
CA GLN A 176 9.26 -19.90 33.92
C GLN A 176 8.68 -18.49 34.00
N LEU A 177 7.95 -18.18 35.09
CA LEU A 177 7.23 -16.92 35.29
C LEU A 177 8.06 -15.87 36.02
#